data_AF-A0A376L491-F1
#
_entry.id   AF-A0A376L491-F1
#
_cell.length_a   1.000
_cell.length_b   1.000
_cell.length_c   1.000
_cell.angle_alpha   90.00
_cell.angle_beta   90.00
_cell.angle_gamma   90.00
#
_symmetry.space_group_name_H-M   'P 1'
#
loop_
_entity.id
_entity.type
_entity.pdbx_description
1 polymer ?
#
loop_
_entity_poly.entity_id
_entity_poly.type
_entity_poly.pdbx_seq_one_letter_code
_entity_poly.pdbx_strand_id
1 'polypeptide(L)'
;MKPQRIFLDIFSHRLITQYYRIWRKYSYPATFEAGGQDKTSQYLLGLARVGIPGCAQNIATPVSRFLALLPLMLLPGRTAEGLTSLVTLLAPGTQARVWHHDRRRIPLKTPLAMRVHQPVSLKSRPVMGDHATDVNGQVLLQLSTQTGSEVQGWLPGGQLYSDLLALLHVYLGSRLDVRLQLCVERSTVT
;
A
#
# COMPACT_ATOMS: atom_id res chain seq x y z
N MET A 1 40.42 47.61 19.37
CA MET A 1 39.47 46.48 19.16
C MET A 1 38.35 46.65 20.17
N LYS A 2 37.07 46.82 19.79
CA LYS A 2 35.99 47.26 20.70
C LYS A 2 35.33 46.06 21.43
N PRO A 3 35.68 45.76 22.70
CA PRO A 3 35.22 44.55 23.41
C PRO A 3 33.70 44.51 23.63
N GLN A 4 33.04 45.68 23.65
CA GLN A 4 31.58 45.79 23.78
C GLN A 4 30.80 45.16 22.63
N ARG A 5 31.35 45.15 21.41
CA ARG A 5 30.70 44.52 20.24
C ARG A 5 30.71 42.99 20.35
N ILE A 6 31.81 42.42 20.83
CA ILE A 6 31.96 40.96 20.99
C ILE A 6 30.95 40.44 22.02
N PHE A 7 30.65 41.22 23.07
CA PHE A 7 29.60 40.88 24.04
C PHE A 7 28.19 40.98 23.46
N LEU A 8 27.87 41.96 22.61
CA LEU A 8 26.56 42.00 21.94
C LEU A 8 26.42 40.89 20.88
N ASP A 9 27.51 40.51 20.22
CA ASP A 9 27.50 39.48 19.18
C ASP A 9 27.08 38.11 19.70
N ILE A 10 27.36 37.77 20.97
CA ILE A 10 26.90 36.49 21.55
C ILE A 10 25.37 36.40 21.66
N PHE A 11 24.69 37.53 21.92
CA PHE A 11 23.23 37.57 22.00
C PHE A 11 22.62 37.51 20.60
N SER A 12 23.14 38.33 19.68
CA SER A 12 22.73 38.34 18.27
C SER A 12 22.90 36.96 17.63
N HIS A 13 24.06 36.32 17.82
CA HIS A 13 24.33 34.99 17.29
C HIS A 13 23.38 33.92 17.84
N ARG A 14 23.10 33.93 19.16
CA ARG A 14 22.15 32.99 19.78
C ARG A 14 20.73 33.21 19.27
N LEU A 15 20.26 34.45 19.17
CA LEU A 15 18.93 34.77 18.67
C LEU A 15 18.75 34.31 17.22
N ILE A 16 19.71 34.63 16.35
CA ILE A 16 19.68 34.21 14.93
C ILE A 16 19.70 32.69 14.80
N THR A 17 20.55 32.01 15.59
CA THR A 17 20.63 30.54 15.58
C THR A 17 19.31 29.90 16.02
N GLN A 18 18.67 30.40 17.07
CA GLN A 18 17.39 29.86 17.53
C GLN A 18 16.26 30.19 16.54
N TYR A 19 16.25 31.39 15.97
CA TYR A 19 15.30 31.76 14.92
C TYR A 19 15.37 30.81 13.73
N TYR A 20 16.59 30.53 13.24
CA TYR A 20 16.79 29.57 12.16
C TYR A 20 16.39 28.14 12.54
N ARG A 21 16.66 27.68 13.77
CA ARG A 21 16.23 26.36 14.26
C ARG A 21 14.70 26.25 14.32
N ILE A 22 14.01 27.30 14.75
CA ILE A 22 12.54 27.35 14.77
C ILE A 22 12.01 27.30 13.34
N TRP A 23 12.54 28.15 12.44
CA TRP A 23 12.15 28.14 11.03
C TRP A 23 12.34 26.76 10.39
N ARG A 24 13.51 26.14 10.60
CA ARG A 24 13.79 24.80 10.06
C ARG A 24 12.86 23.75 10.65
N LYS A 25 12.53 23.81 11.95
CA LYS A 25 11.63 22.85 12.62
C LYS A 25 10.23 22.81 12.02
N TYR A 26 9.70 23.95 11.55
CA TYR A 26 8.37 24.03 10.95
C TYR A 26 8.38 23.97 9.42
N SER A 27 9.55 23.88 8.79
CA SER A 27 9.71 23.75 7.35
C SER A 27 9.89 22.28 6.95
N TYR A 28 8.78 21.57 6.72
CA TYR A 28 8.79 20.13 6.42
C TYR A 28 9.68 19.74 5.23
N PRO A 29 9.66 20.45 4.08
CA PRO A 29 10.54 20.11 2.96
C PRO A 29 12.04 20.24 3.30
N ALA A 30 12.40 21.15 4.22
CA ALA A 30 13.79 21.36 4.63
C ALA A 30 14.28 20.34 5.67
N THR A 31 13.37 19.58 6.28
CA THR A 31 13.67 18.54 7.27
C THR A 31 13.39 17.13 6.76
N PHE A 32 12.95 16.99 5.51
CA PHE A 32 12.68 15.69 4.92
C PHE A 32 13.99 14.91 4.77
N GLU A 33 14.08 13.77 5.46
CA GLU A 33 15.20 12.85 5.35
C GLU A 33 14.78 11.66 4.48
N ALA A 34 15.67 11.23 3.58
CA ALA A 34 15.40 10.13 2.67
C ALA A 34 14.93 8.88 3.43
N GLY A 35 13.81 8.31 2.99
CA GLY A 35 13.17 7.18 3.66
C GLY A 35 12.18 7.56 4.79
N GLY A 36 11.94 8.86 5.03
CA GLY A 36 11.01 9.32 6.05
C GLY A 36 11.53 9.07 7.48
N GLN A 37 12.85 9.15 7.66
CA GLN A 37 13.50 8.96 8.98
C GLN A 37 13.26 10.14 9.92
N ASP A 38 12.83 11.28 9.38
CA ASP A 38 12.54 12.47 10.15
C ASP A 38 11.30 12.30 11.06
N LYS A 39 11.30 12.99 12.21
CA LYS A 39 10.22 12.89 13.20
C LYS A 39 8.85 13.23 12.62
N THR A 40 8.80 14.23 11.75
CA THR A 40 7.56 14.68 11.09
C THR A 40 6.97 13.62 10.17
N SER A 41 7.79 12.96 9.35
CA SER A 41 7.37 11.84 8.50
C SER A 41 6.93 10.65 9.33
N GLN A 42 7.60 10.35 10.45
CA GLN A 42 7.16 9.30 11.36
C GLN A 42 5.78 9.59 11.97
N TYR A 43 5.47 10.86 12.28
CA TYR A 43 4.12 11.25 12.72
C TYR A 43 3.07 11.06 11.62
N LEU A 44 3.39 11.42 10.38
CA LEU A 44 2.51 11.18 9.23
C LEU A 44 2.27 9.67 9.01
N LEU A 45 3.31 8.85 9.10
CA LEU A 45 3.18 7.39 9.04
C LEU A 45 2.36 6.83 10.20
N GLY A 46 2.45 7.45 11.39
CA GLY A 46 1.57 7.17 12.52
C GLY A 46 0.09 7.40 12.19
N LEU A 47 -0.24 8.51 11.50
CA LEU A 47 -1.60 8.79 11.03
C LEU A 47 -2.08 7.76 10.00
N ALA A 48 -1.19 7.31 9.13
CA ALA A 48 -1.48 6.23 8.18
C ALA A 48 -1.56 4.83 8.83
N ARG A 49 -1.43 4.72 10.16
CA ARG A 49 -1.44 3.45 10.91
C ARG A 49 -0.26 2.52 10.58
N VAL A 50 0.80 3.05 9.96
CA VAL A 50 2.04 2.33 9.63
C VAL A 50 3.19 2.69 10.61
N GLY A 51 3.00 3.71 11.45
CA GLY A 51 4.02 4.22 12.38
C GLY A 51 4.25 3.39 13.65
N ILE A 52 3.75 2.16 13.75
CA ILE A 52 4.03 1.29 14.91
C ILE A 52 5.44 0.70 14.73
N PRO A 53 6.37 0.87 15.68
CA PRO A 53 7.69 0.26 15.61
C PRO A 53 7.54 -1.27 15.56
N GLY A 54 8.12 -1.92 14.55
CA GLY A 54 7.90 -3.34 14.24
C GLY A 54 7.10 -3.57 12.96
N CYS A 55 6.13 -2.69 12.64
CA CYS A 55 5.34 -2.83 11.41
C CYS A 55 6.19 -2.57 10.15
N ALA A 56 7.13 -1.61 10.23
CA ALA A 56 8.06 -1.33 9.13
C ALA A 56 8.97 -2.52 8.80
N GLN A 57 9.38 -3.31 9.81
CA GLN A 57 10.26 -4.48 9.63
C GLN A 57 9.56 -5.64 8.91
N ASN A 58 8.24 -5.73 9.02
CA ASN A 58 7.43 -6.73 8.33
C ASN A 58 7.12 -6.37 6.88
N ILE A 59 7.46 -5.13 6.46
CA ILE A 59 7.20 -4.63 5.13
C ILE A 59 8.53 -4.62 4.36
N ALA A 60 8.63 -5.43 3.31
CA ALA A 60 9.83 -5.54 2.48
C ALA A 60 10.10 -4.31 1.59
N THR A 61 9.33 -3.22 1.74
CA THR A 61 9.41 -2.00 0.92
C THR A 61 9.69 -0.75 1.75
N PRO A 62 10.36 0.26 1.18
CA PRO A 62 10.57 1.54 1.84
C PRO A 62 9.25 2.19 2.27
N VAL A 63 9.13 2.47 3.58
CA VAL A 63 7.90 3.01 4.19
C VAL A 63 7.58 4.42 3.68
N SER A 64 8.56 5.14 3.14
CA SER A 64 8.37 6.44 2.50
C SER A 64 7.33 6.43 1.39
N ARG A 65 7.11 5.30 0.71
CA ARG A 65 6.09 5.18 -0.34
C ARG A 65 4.67 5.35 0.20
N PHE A 66 4.43 5.00 1.47
CA PHE A 66 3.13 5.25 2.11
C PHE A 66 2.86 6.74 2.36
N LEU A 67 3.88 7.60 2.37
CA LEU A 67 3.67 9.05 2.47
C LEU A 67 2.95 9.60 1.24
N ALA A 68 3.24 9.06 0.04
CA ALA A 68 2.51 9.43 -1.18
C ALA A 68 1.05 8.95 -1.15
N LEU A 69 0.77 7.88 -0.40
CA LEU A 69 -0.54 7.23 -0.29
C LEU A 69 -1.32 7.67 0.97
N LEU A 70 -0.77 8.64 1.72
CA LEU A 70 -1.34 9.10 2.98
C LEU A 70 -2.81 9.52 2.85
N PRO A 71 -3.22 10.31 1.83
CA PRO A 71 -4.63 10.71 1.71
C PRO A 71 -5.58 9.51 1.51
N LEU A 72 -5.12 8.48 0.79
CA LEU A 72 -5.90 7.27 0.52
C LEU A 72 -5.99 6.36 1.75
N MET A 73 -4.95 6.35 2.58
CA MET A 73 -4.87 5.54 3.80
C MET A 73 -5.74 6.09 4.93
N LEU A 74 -5.96 7.41 4.97
CA LEU A 74 -6.82 8.10 5.95
C LEU A 74 -8.30 7.76 5.79
N LEU A 75 -8.74 7.37 4.59
CA LEU A 75 -10.11 6.96 4.34
C LEU A 75 -10.37 5.58 4.97
N PRO A 76 -11.56 5.33 5.54
CA PRO A 76 -11.88 4.02 6.13
C PRO A 76 -12.06 2.92 5.06
N GLY A 77 -12.55 3.31 3.88
CA GLY A 77 -12.76 2.44 2.73
C GLY A 77 -11.47 2.17 1.96
N ARG A 78 -11.44 1.06 1.22
CA ARG A 78 -10.40 0.73 0.24
C ARG A 78 -11.07 0.67 -1.12
N THR A 79 -10.75 1.63 -1.98
CA THR A 79 -11.42 1.83 -3.26
C THR A 79 -10.59 1.25 -4.40
N ALA A 80 -11.25 0.98 -5.54
CA ALA A 80 -10.54 0.59 -6.76
C ALA A 80 -9.54 1.67 -7.20
N GLU A 81 -9.89 2.94 -7.05
CA GLU A 81 -9.00 4.08 -7.33
C GLU A 81 -7.73 4.05 -6.49
N GLY A 82 -7.83 3.59 -5.23
CA GLY A 82 -6.68 3.40 -4.37
C GLY A 82 -5.72 2.36 -4.95
N LEU A 83 -6.24 1.22 -5.44
CA LEU A 83 -5.44 0.19 -6.10
C LEU A 83 -4.77 0.70 -7.37
N THR A 84 -5.49 1.46 -8.19
CA THR A 84 -4.92 2.12 -9.37
C THR A 84 -3.79 3.06 -8.99
N SER A 85 -3.97 3.84 -7.93
CA SER A 85 -2.95 4.78 -7.43
C SER A 85 -1.69 4.06 -6.95
N LEU A 86 -1.81 2.87 -6.34
CA LEU A 86 -0.66 2.03 -5.96
C LEU A 86 0.16 1.64 -7.19
N VAL A 87 -0.51 1.19 -8.26
CA VAL A 87 0.15 0.75 -9.49
C VAL A 87 0.85 1.93 -10.17
N THR A 88 0.15 3.05 -10.35
CA THR A 88 0.70 4.24 -10.99
C THR A 88 1.89 4.81 -10.22
N LEU A 89 1.90 4.70 -8.89
CA LEU A 89 3.03 5.12 -8.05
C LEU A 89 4.28 4.25 -8.29
N LEU A 90 4.10 2.94 -8.50
CA LEU A 90 5.21 2.00 -8.73
C LEU A 90 5.74 2.09 -10.16
N ALA A 91 4.84 2.14 -11.14
CA ALA A 91 5.18 2.16 -12.56
C ALA A 91 4.24 3.14 -13.30
N PRO A 92 4.68 4.37 -13.57
CA PRO A 92 3.84 5.40 -14.19
C PRO A 92 3.32 5.03 -15.58
N GLY A 93 4.03 4.16 -16.31
CA GLY A 93 3.61 3.66 -17.63
C GLY A 93 2.60 2.52 -17.59
N THR A 94 2.35 1.93 -16.41
CA THR A 94 1.45 0.79 -16.25
C THR A 94 0.03 1.26 -15.95
N GLN A 95 -0.93 0.83 -16.77
CA GLN A 95 -2.36 1.05 -16.53
C GLN A 95 -2.94 -0.09 -15.68
N ALA A 96 -3.78 0.27 -14.71
CA ALA A 96 -4.51 -0.68 -13.88
C ALA A 96 -6.02 -0.60 -14.11
N ARG A 97 -6.66 -1.77 -14.18
CA ARG A 97 -8.11 -1.91 -14.19
C ARG A 97 -8.54 -2.88 -13.09
N VAL A 98 -9.62 -2.55 -12.40
CA VAL A 98 -10.17 -3.35 -11.31
C VAL A 98 -11.55 -3.84 -11.69
N TRP A 99 -11.78 -5.16 -11.63
CA TRP A 99 -13.11 -5.74 -11.70
C TRP A 99 -13.53 -6.18 -10.32
N HIS A 100 -14.67 -5.65 -9.90
CA HIS A 100 -15.33 -6.08 -8.69
C HIS A 100 -15.99 -7.45 -8.89
N HIS A 101 -16.18 -8.17 -7.79
CA HIS A 101 -16.88 -9.44 -7.77
C HIS A 101 -16.25 -10.54 -8.65
N ASP A 102 -14.94 -10.76 -8.48
CA ASP A 102 -14.27 -11.85 -9.19
C ASP A 102 -14.74 -13.21 -8.65
N ARG A 103 -15.09 -14.12 -9.55
CA ARG A 103 -15.68 -15.41 -9.18
C ARG A 103 -14.58 -16.38 -8.74
N ARG A 104 -14.59 -16.74 -7.47
CA ARG A 104 -13.73 -17.76 -6.87
C ARG A 104 -14.50 -19.04 -6.57
N ARG A 105 -13.88 -20.19 -6.83
CA ARG A 105 -14.38 -21.49 -6.39
C ARG A 105 -13.80 -21.81 -5.01
N ILE A 106 -14.65 -22.11 -4.03
CA ILE A 106 -14.24 -22.49 -2.67
C ILE A 106 -14.60 -23.95 -2.45
N PRO A 107 -13.64 -24.81 -2.03
CA PRO A 107 -13.94 -26.21 -1.73
C PRO A 107 -14.83 -26.30 -0.49
N LEU A 108 -15.86 -27.15 -0.57
CA LEU A 108 -16.77 -27.43 0.55
C LEU A 108 -16.09 -28.40 1.51
N LYS A 109 -16.01 -28.04 2.79
CA LYS A 109 -15.45 -28.92 3.83
C LYS A 109 -16.28 -30.17 4.05
N THR A 110 -17.60 -30.03 3.92
CA THR A 110 -18.56 -31.12 4.08
C THR A 110 -19.54 -31.10 2.90
N PRO A 111 -19.64 -32.18 2.12
CA PRO A 111 -20.60 -32.25 1.02
C PRO A 111 -22.04 -32.24 1.54
N LEU A 112 -22.96 -31.71 0.74
CA LEU A 112 -24.38 -31.72 1.06
C LEU A 112 -24.91 -33.15 0.98
N ALA A 113 -25.45 -33.66 2.08
CA ALA A 113 -26.05 -34.99 2.16
C ALA A 113 -27.42 -34.93 2.85
N MET A 114 -28.35 -35.79 2.40
CA MET A 114 -29.63 -35.97 3.07
C MET A 114 -29.43 -36.77 4.36
N ARG A 115 -29.96 -36.25 5.48
CA ARG A 115 -29.86 -36.88 6.79
C ARG A 115 -31.22 -36.85 7.46
N VAL A 116 -31.61 -37.97 8.07
CA VAL A 116 -32.90 -38.12 8.75
C VAL A 116 -32.89 -37.45 10.12
N HIS A 117 -31.82 -37.65 10.91
CA HIS A 117 -31.75 -37.14 12.29
C HIS A 117 -31.32 -35.67 12.38
N GLN A 118 -30.62 -35.16 11.36
CA GLN A 118 -30.15 -33.77 11.28
C GLN A 118 -30.28 -33.26 9.84
N PRO A 119 -31.51 -32.97 9.36
CA PRO A 119 -31.72 -32.50 8.00
C PRO A 119 -31.13 -31.10 7.79
N VAL A 120 -30.56 -30.87 6.61
CA VAL A 120 -30.06 -29.54 6.22
C VAL A 120 -31.23 -28.66 5.82
N SER A 121 -31.35 -27.49 6.46
CA SER A 121 -32.41 -26.53 6.14
C SER A 121 -32.10 -25.76 4.86
N LEU A 122 -33.09 -25.57 3.98
CA LEU A 122 -32.94 -24.71 2.79
C LEU A 122 -32.73 -23.23 3.13
N LYS A 123 -33.02 -22.81 4.37
CA LYS A 123 -32.73 -21.44 4.84
C LYS A 123 -31.24 -21.11 4.80
N SER A 124 -30.37 -22.11 4.95
CA SER A 124 -28.91 -21.92 4.86
C SER A 124 -28.39 -21.81 3.42
N ARG A 125 -29.28 -21.90 2.41
CA ARG A 125 -28.92 -21.88 0.99
C ARG A 125 -27.80 -22.88 0.65
N PRO A 126 -27.95 -24.16 1.03
CA PRO A 126 -26.90 -25.14 0.79
C PRO A 126 -26.72 -25.34 -0.72
N VAL A 127 -25.47 -25.47 -1.16
CA VAL A 127 -25.12 -25.73 -2.55
C VAL A 127 -24.73 -27.20 -2.73
N MET A 128 -25.01 -27.74 -3.91
CA MET A 128 -24.63 -29.10 -4.30
C MET A 128 -23.20 -29.15 -4.85
N GLY A 129 -22.59 -30.33 -4.77
CA GLY A 129 -21.25 -30.62 -5.31
C GLY A 129 -20.12 -30.39 -4.31
N ASP A 130 -18.90 -30.40 -4.82
CA ASP A 130 -17.68 -30.29 -4.00
C ASP A 130 -17.22 -28.83 -3.80
N HIS A 131 -17.79 -27.87 -4.54
CA HIS A 131 -17.36 -26.48 -4.54
C HIS A 131 -18.53 -25.50 -4.46
N ALA A 132 -18.36 -24.44 -3.68
CA ALA A 132 -19.20 -23.26 -3.67
C ALA A 132 -18.58 -22.13 -4.51
N THR A 133 -19.39 -21.15 -4.88
CA THR A 133 -18.93 -19.92 -5.56
C THR A 133 -18.94 -18.74 -4.60
N ASP A 134 -17.80 -18.05 -4.49
CA ASP A 134 -17.66 -16.80 -3.77
C ASP A 134 -17.35 -15.68 -4.77
N VAL A 135 -18.09 -14.59 -4.67
CA VAL A 135 -17.95 -13.39 -5.52
C VAL A 135 -17.70 -12.14 -4.68
N ASN A 136 -17.53 -12.28 -3.36
CA ASN A 136 -17.39 -11.13 -2.46
C ASN A 136 -16.00 -11.07 -1.80
N GLY A 137 -15.26 -12.19 -1.78
CA GLY A 137 -13.94 -12.25 -1.16
C GLY A 137 -12.77 -11.80 -2.05
N GLN A 138 -12.98 -11.59 -3.35
CA GLN A 138 -11.89 -11.37 -4.31
C GLN A 138 -12.18 -10.27 -5.34
N VAL A 139 -11.13 -9.53 -5.70
CA VAL A 139 -11.12 -8.59 -6.82
C VAL A 139 -10.06 -8.96 -7.84
N LEU A 140 -10.31 -8.67 -9.12
CA LEU A 140 -9.33 -8.83 -10.19
C LEU A 140 -8.66 -7.50 -10.47
N LEU A 141 -7.33 -7.45 -10.36
CA LEU A 141 -6.49 -6.33 -10.75
C LEU A 141 -5.71 -6.72 -12.01
N GLN A 142 -6.08 -6.13 -13.15
CA GLN A 142 -5.35 -6.32 -14.41
C GLN A 142 -4.42 -5.14 -14.63
N LEU A 143 -3.17 -5.48 -14.96
CA LEU A 143 -2.11 -4.56 -15.29
C LEU A 143 -1.86 -4.61 -16.80
N SER A 144 -1.62 -3.46 -17.41
CA SER A 144 -1.28 -3.32 -18.83
C SER A 144 -0.10 -2.38 -18.96
N THR A 145 1.00 -2.84 -19.54
CA THR A 145 2.21 -2.03 -19.78
C THR A 145 2.64 -2.15 -21.24
N GLN A 146 3.22 -1.06 -21.76
CA GLN A 146 3.74 -0.99 -23.13
C GLN A 146 5.27 -1.14 -23.15
N THR A 147 5.94 -1.08 -22.00
CA THR A 147 7.41 -1.02 -21.91
C THR A 147 7.97 -2.36 -21.46
N GLY A 148 8.85 -2.98 -22.26
CA GLY A 148 9.45 -4.28 -21.94
C GLY A 148 10.24 -4.32 -20.62
N SER A 149 10.86 -3.21 -20.19
CA SER A 149 11.54 -3.13 -18.89
C SER A 149 10.58 -3.22 -17.70
N GLU A 150 9.38 -2.63 -17.81
CA GLU A 150 8.34 -2.76 -16.79
C GLU A 150 7.78 -4.19 -16.77
N VAL A 151 7.64 -4.84 -17.94
CA VAL A 151 7.19 -6.24 -18.03
C VAL A 151 8.06 -7.15 -17.18
N GLN A 152 9.39 -7.04 -17.31
CA GLN A 152 10.32 -7.85 -16.50
C GLN A 152 10.20 -7.56 -15.01
N GLY A 153 9.92 -6.31 -14.62
CA GLY A 153 9.67 -5.94 -13.23
C GLY A 153 8.36 -6.51 -12.65
N TRP A 154 7.35 -6.74 -13.49
CA TRP A 154 6.05 -7.29 -13.11
C TRP A 154 5.99 -8.83 -13.09
N LEU A 155 6.94 -9.50 -13.74
CA LEU A 155 7.03 -10.96 -13.69
C LEU A 155 7.35 -11.46 -12.27
N PRO A 156 7.00 -12.71 -11.92
CA PRO A 156 7.35 -13.29 -10.63
C PRO A 156 8.86 -13.23 -10.38
N GLY A 157 9.26 -12.59 -9.27
CA GLY A 157 10.67 -12.33 -8.93
C GLY A 157 11.16 -10.91 -9.29
N GLY A 158 10.38 -10.15 -10.05
CA GLY A 158 10.65 -8.75 -10.32
C GLY A 158 10.34 -7.84 -9.11
N GLN A 159 11.05 -6.72 -9.03
CA GLN A 159 10.91 -5.77 -7.92
C GLN A 159 9.53 -5.11 -7.86
N LEU A 160 8.92 -4.79 -9.01
CA LEU A 160 7.59 -4.16 -9.04
C LEU A 160 6.52 -5.11 -8.49
N TYR A 161 6.63 -6.40 -8.81
CA TYR A 161 5.74 -7.42 -8.28
C TYR A 161 5.84 -7.56 -6.76
N SER A 162 7.06 -7.68 -6.21
CA SER A 162 7.26 -7.75 -4.75
C SER A 162 6.78 -6.49 -4.05
N ASP A 163 7.03 -5.33 -4.66
CA ASP A 163 6.68 -4.04 -4.10
C ASP A 163 5.17 -3.85 -4.05
N LEU A 164 4.46 -4.25 -5.12
CA LEU A 164 3.00 -4.19 -5.15
C LEU A 164 2.39 -5.11 -4.09
N LEU A 165 2.90 -6.33 -3.92
CA LEU A 165 2.40 -7.25 -2.89
C LEU A 165 2.57 -6.67 -1.48
N ALA A 166 3.71 -6.04 -1.19
CA ALA A 166 3.95 -5.39 0.10
C ALA A 166 3.00 -4.20 0.33
N LEU A 167 2.76 -3.37 -0.69
CA LEU A 167 1.80 -2.27 -0.61
C LEU A 167 0.36 -2.77 -0.42
N LEU A 168 -0.05 -3.82 -1.13
CA LEU A 168 -1.37 -4.43 -0.99
C LEU A 168 -1.56 -5.03 0.41
N HIS A 169 -0.53 -5.65 0.97
CA HIS A 169 -0.58 -6.19 2.33
C HIS A 169 -0.92 -5.12 3.37
N VAL A 170 -0.36 -3.91 3.22
CA VAL A 170 -0.65 -2.79 4.14
C VAL A 170 -1.97 -2.09 3.81
N TYR A 171 -2.27 -1.92 2.52
CA TYR A 171 -3.47 -1.21 2.07
C TYR A 171 -4.74 -2.03 2.35
N LEU A 172 -4.81 -3.28 1.89
CA LEU A 172 -5.98 -4.15 2.05
C LEU A 172 -5.97 -4.95 3.35
N GLY A 173 -4.79 -5.33 3.85
CA GLY A 173 -4.66 -6.21 5.01
C GLY A 173 -5.35 -7.55 4.78
N SER A 174 -6.21 -7.95 5.72
CA SER A 174 -6.99 -9.19 5.67
C SER A 174 -8.40 -9.01 5.08
N ARG A 175 -8.72 -7.86 4.46
CA ARG A 175 -10.10 -7.55 4.03
C ARG A 175 -10.54 -8.33 2.81
N LEU A 176 -9.68 -8.39 1.78
CA LEU A 176 -9.99 -8.97 0.47
C LEU A 176 -8.74 -9.56 -0.15
N ASP A 177 -8.95 -10.62 -0.93
CA ASP A 177 -7.91 -11.20 -1.77
C ASP A 177 -7.88 -10.49 -3.14
N VAL A 178 -6.70 -10.40 -3.75
CA VAL A 178 -6.51 -9.77 -5.06
C VAL A 178 -5.95 -10.81 -6.03
N ARG A 179 -6.66 -11.03 -7.14
CA ARG A 179 -6.11 -11.75 -8.29
C ARG A 179 -5.35 -10.77 -9.17
N LEU A 180 -4.08 -11.04 -9.41
CA LEU A 180 -3.24 -10.24 -10.30
C LEU A 180 -3.18 -10.87 -11.68
N GLN A 181 -3.38 -10.06 -12.72
CA GLN A 181 -3.23 -10.48 -14.11
C GLN A 181 -2.45 -9.42 -14.89
N LEU A 182 -1.45 -9.83 -15.66
CA LEU A 182 -0.69 -8.95 -16.55
C LEU A 182 -1.09 -9.22 -18.00
N CYS A 183 -1.48 -8.17 -18.72
CA CYS A 183 -1.78 -8.21 -20.14
C CYS A 183 -0.75 -7.37 -20.89
N VAL A 184 0.03 -8.03 -21.74
CA VAL A 184 1.14 -7.44 -22.50
C VAL A 184 1.12 -8.00 -23.92
N GLU A 185 1.67 -7.24 -24.86
CA GLU A 185 1.87 -7.74 -26.22
C GLU A 185 2.92 -8.86 -26.24
N ARG A 186 2.79 -9.82 -27.17
CA ARG A 186 3.70 -10.97 -27.24
C ARG A 186 5.15 -10.56 -27.51
N SER A 187 5.35 -9.43 -28.19
CA SER A 187 6.65 -8.86 -28.56
C SER A 187 7.48 -8.40 -27.35
N THR A 188 6.86 -8.10 -26.21
CA THR A 188 7.55 -7.55 -25.03
C THR A 188 7.97 -8.61 -24.00
N VAL A 189 7.68 -9.89 -24.28
CA VAL A 189 7.94 -11.04 -23.38
C VAL A 189 9.16 -11.88 -23.82
N THR A 190 9.98 -11.37 -24.73
CA THR A 190 11.24 -12.01 -25.17
C THR A 190 12.37 -11.78 -24.18
#